data_AF-A0AA86MF71-F1
#
_entry.id   AF-A0AA86MF71-F1
#
_cell.length_a   1.000
_cell.length_b   1.000
_cell.length_c   1.000
_cell.angle_alpha   90.00
_cell.angle_beta   90.00
_cell.angle_gamma   90.00
#
_symmetry.space_group_name_H-M   'P 1'
#
loop_
_entity.id
_entity.type
_entity.pdbx_description
1 polymer ?
#
loop_
_entity_poly.entity_id
_entity_poly.type
_entity_poly.pdbx_seq_one_letter_code
_entity_poly.pdbx_strand_id
1 'polypeptide(L)' 'MNDLFERFKKKYEASTDMKVKKDKIIKGVLTVKVFDTNDKYLFWLHVVENNGIVEWY' A
#
# COMPACT_ATOMS: atom_id res chain seq x y z
N MET A 1 -14.16 3.51 -11.25
CA MET A 1 -13.01 4.30 -10.74
C MET A 1 -12.39 3.48 -9.63
N ASN A 2 -11.21 2.89 -9.84
CA ASN A 2 -10.64 1.90 -8.91
C ASN A 2 -9.69 2.61 -7.94
N ASP A 3 -9.94 2.52 -6.63
CA ASP A 3 -9.17 3.24 -5.59
C ASP A 3 -7.67 2.88 -5.67
N LEU A 4 -6.78 3.86 -5.49
CA LEU A 4 -5.33 3.67 -5.55
C LEU A 4 -4.88 2.60 -4.54
N PHE A 5 -5.49 2.61 -3.35
CA PHE A 5 -5.23 1.62 -2.31
C PHE A 5 -5.56 0.20 -2.76
N GLU A 6 -6.73 -0.05 -3.37
CA GLU A 6 -7.15 -1.39 -3.78
C GLU A 6 -6.23 -1.97 -4.86
N ARG A 7 -5.80 -1.14 -5.81
CA ARG A 7 -4.85 -1.55 -6.85
C ARG A 7 -3.47 -1.88 -6.28
N PHE A 8 -2.97 -1.02 -5.38
CA PHE A 8 -1.73 -1.28 -4.65
C PHE A 8 -1.82 -2.57 -3.83
N LYS A 9 -2.87 -2.71 -3.01
CA LYS A 9 -3.10 -3.88 -2.14
C LYS A 9 -3.07 -5.17 -2.95
N LYS A 10 -3.85 -5.24 -4.03
CA LYS A 10 -3.90 -6.42 -4.90
C LYS A 10 -2.52 -6.78 -5.47
N LYS A 11 -1.73 -5.79 -5.90
CA LYS A 11 -0.40 -6.02 -6.48
C LYS A 11 0.62 -6.46 -5.43
N TYR A 12 0.61 -5.80 -4.26
CA TYR A 12 1.57 -6.04 -3.19
C TYR A 12 1.33 -7.38 -2.49
N GLU A 13 0.09 -7.67 -2.09
CA GLU A 13 -0.27 -8.92 -1.42
C GLU A 13 -0.23 -10.15 -2.35
N ALA A 14 -0.30 -9.96 -3.68
CA ALA A 14 -0.11 -11.07 -4.62
C ALA A 14 1.37 -11.41 -4.88
N SER A 15 2.27 -10.47 -4.60
CA SER A 15 3.72 -10.62 -4.86
C SER A 15 4.53 -10.87 -3.57
N THR A 16 3.88 -10.82 -2.42
CA THR A 16 4.49 -10.96 -1.09
C THR A 16 3.55 -11.72 -0.17
N ASP A 17 4.06 -12.37 0.87
CA ASP A 17 3.24 -12.97 1.94
C ASP A 17 2.77 -11.92 2.98
N MET A 18 2.86 -10.64 2.66
CA MET A 18 2.54 -9.53 3.57
C MET A 18 1.12 -9.02 3.35
N LYS A 19 0.53 -8.45 4.39
CA LYS A 19 -0.76 -7.75 4.34
C LYS A 19 -0.56 -6.24 4.40
N VAL A 20 -1.45 -5.48 3.78
CA VAL A 20 -1.42 -4.01 3.83
C VAL A 20 -2.75 -3.43 4.31
N LYS A 21 -2.67 -2.42 5.17
CA LYS A 21 -3.83 -1.67 5.68
C LYS A 21 -3.65 -0.19 5.41
N LYS A 22 -4.71 0.48 4.95
CA LYS A 22 -4.74 1.93 4.75
C LYS A 22 -4.53 2.61 6.10
N ASP A 23 -3.61 3.58 6.16
CA ASP A 23 -3.33 4.32 7.40
C ASP A 23 -3.88 5.75 7.32
N LYS A 24 -3.25 6.61 6.52
CA LYS A 24 -3.61 8.03 6.39
C LYS A 24 -3.08 8.62 5.09
N ILE A 25 -3.47 9.85 4.80
CA ILE A 25 -2.92 10.63 3.70
C ILE A 25 -2.00 11.70 4.30
N ILE A 26 -0.74 11.73 3.88
CA ILE A 26 0.26 12.71 4.35
C ILE A 26 0.62 13.60 3.16
N LYS A 27 0.34 14.91 3.25
CA LYS A 27 0.59 15.89 2.17
C LYS A 27 0.03 15.44 0.80
N GLY A 28 -1.16 14.83 0.78
CA GLY A 28 -1.80 14.32 -0.43
C GLY A 28 -1.32 12.94 -0.91
N VAL A 29 -0.36 12.32 -0.22
CA VAL A 29 0.18 11.00 -0.55
C VAL A 29 -0.45 9.92 0.31
N LEU A 30 -0.96 8.85 -0.32
CA LEU A 30 -1.52 7.70 0.39
C LEU A 30 -0.42 6.99 1.18
N THR A 31 -0.65 6.77 2.47
CA THR A 31 0.24 6.02 3.35
C THR A 31 -0.44 4.75 3.81
N VAL A 32 0.27 3.64 3.73
CA VAL A 32 -0.19 2.30 4.12
C VAL A 32 0.75 1.70 5.14
N LYS A 33 0.24 0.82 6.00
CA LYS A 33 1.04 0.01 6.91
C LYS A 33 1.13 -1.42 6.38
N VAL A 34 2.32 -1.99 6.46
CA VAL A 34 2.64 -3.36 6.03
C VAL A 34 2.76 -4.24 7.27
N PHE A 35 2.17 -5.43 7.19
CA PHE A 35 2.12 -6.42 8.25
C PHE A 35 2.60 -7.78 7.71
N ASP A 36 3.20 -8.59 8.57
CA ASP A 36 3.49 -9.98 8.23
C ASP A 36 2.22 -10.87 8.30
N THR A 37 2.40 -12.16 8.05
CA THR A 37 1.33 -13.17 8.11
C THR A 37 0.69 -13.31 9.50
N ASN A 38 1.39 -12.92 10.56
CA ASN A 38 0.92 -12.93 11.95
C ASN A 38 0.26 -11.59 12.36
N ASP A 39 -0.06 -10.73 11.40
CA ASP A 39 -0.58 -9.38 11.64
C ASP A 39 0.36 -8.50 12.50
N LYS A 40 1.66 -8.83 12.54
CA LYS A 40 2.68 -8.00 13.19
C LYS A 40 3.06 -6.85 12.27
N TYR A 41 3.01 -5.63 12.79
CA TYR A 41 3.45 -4.45 12.07
C TYR A 41 4.94 -4.53 11.73
N LEU A 42 5.28 -4.23 10.47
CA LEU A 42 6.65 -4.20 9.99
C LEU A 42 7.11 -2.76 9.74
N PHE A 43 6.50 -2.09 8.77
CA PHE A 43 6.85 -0.74 8.34
C PHE A 43 5.66 -0.09 7.63
N TRP A 44 5.82 1.15 7.18
CA TRP A 44 4.83 1.87 6.40
C TRP A 44 5.42 2.26 5.03
N LEU A 45 4.57 2.45 4.04
CA LEU A 45 4.95 2.87 2.69
C LEU A 45 4.09 4.06 2.23
N HIS A 46 4.68 4.94 1.44
CA HIS A 46 3.97 5.90 0.62
C HIS A 46 3.62 5.28 -0.72
N VAL A 47 2.38 5.45 -1.15
CA VAL A 47 1.85 4.92 -2.42
C VAL A 47 1.44 6.10 -3.28
N VAL A 48 1.98 6.15 -4.50
CA VAL A 48 1.70 7.19 -5.49
C VAL A 48 1.30 6.55 -6.81
N GLU A 49 0.63 7.34 -7.64
CA GLU A 49 0.32 6.96 -9.02
C GLU A 49 0.87 8.01 -9.97
N ASN A 50 1.80 7.59 -10.82
CA ASN A 50 2.40 8.42 -11.84
C ASN A 50 2.06 7.84 -13.21
N ASN A 51 1.30 8.58 -14.02
CA ASN A 51 0.86 8.14 -15.35
C ASN A 51 0.18 6.75 -15.38
N GLY A 52 -0.63 6.43 -14.35
CA GLY A 52 -1.32 5.15 -14.24
C GLY A 52 -0.47 4.00 -13.65
N ILE A 53 0.81 4.25 -13.37
CA ILE A 53 1.72 3.30 -12.75
C ILE A 53 1.68 3.50 -11.23
N VAL A 54 1.36 2.43 -10.51
CA VAL A 54 1.38 2.40 -9.05
C VAL A 54 2.80 2.13 -8.57
N GLU A 55 3.37 3.10 -7.87
CA GLU A 55 4.71 3.08 -7.28
C GLU A 55 4.60 3.25 -5.76
N TRP A 56 5.62 2.79 -5.03
CA TRP A 56 5.68 2.92 -3.58
C TRP A 56 7.12 3.06 -3.09
N TYR A 57 7.28 3.76 -1.97
CA TYR A 57 8.56 4.02 -1.30
C TYR A 57 8.41 4.15 0.21
#